data_AF-A0A2E8E2A5-F1
#
_entry.id   AF-A0A2E8E2A5-F1
#
_cell.length_a   1.000
_cell.length_b   1.000
_cell.length_c   1.000
_cell.angle_alpha   90.00
_cell.angle_beta   90.00
_cell.angle_gamma   90.00
#
_symmetry.space_group_name_H-M   'P 1'
#
loop_
_entity.id
_entity.type
_entity.pdbx_description
1 polymer ?
#
loop_
_entity_poly.entity_id
_entity_poly.type
_entity_poly.pdbx_seq_one_letter_code
_entity_poly.pdbx_strand_id
1 'polypeptide(L)' 'FIQTLLREWAYVVAYPSSRGRTRQLERFLGCYNRRRPHASLDYHAPWSRLPSAA' A
#
# COMPACT_ATOMS: atom_id res chain seq x y z
N PHE A 1 0.16 7.58 -5.78
CA PHE A 1 0.31 7.14 -4.38
C PHE A 1 -0.78 7.69 -3.46
N ILE A 2 -0.85 9.01 -3.19
CA ILE A 2 -1.86 9.58 -2.26
C ILE A 2 -3.29 9.20 -2.64
N GLN A 3 -3.65 9.39 -3.91
CA GLN A 3 -4.97 9.00 -4.43
C GLN A 3 -5.27 7.49 -4.27
N THR A 4 -4.24 6.66 -4.32
CA THR A 4 -4.34 5.21 -4.12
C THR A 4 -4.59 4.87 -2.66
N LEU A 5 -3.86 5.50 -1.74
CA LEU A 5 -4.09 5.38 -0.30
C LEU A 5 -5.51 5.79 0.08
N LEU A 6 -6.03 6.88 -0.50
CA LEU A 6 -7.39 7.33 -0.20
C LEU A 6 -8.44 6.33 -0.67
N ARG A 7 -8.35 5.86 -1.92
CA ARG A 7 -9.36 4.99 -2.54
C ARG A 7 -9.33 3.56 -2.03
N GLU A 8 -8.14 3.03 -1.78
CA GLU A 8 -7.96 1.60 -1.54
C GLU A 8 -7.63 1.25 -0.09
N TRP A 9 -7.32 2.26 0.74
CA TRP A 9 -7.17 2.08 2.18
C TRP A 9 -8.14 2.94 2.96
N ALA A 10 -8.09 4.28 2.79
CA ALA A 10 -8.76 5.18 3.74
C ALA A 10 -10.29 5.16 3.63
N TYR A 11 -10.81 4.98 2.41
CA TYR A 11 -12.23 5.07 2.08
C TYR A 11 -12.78 3.85 1.34
N VAL A 12 -12.01 2.75 1.25
CA VAL A 12 -12.48 1.50 0.62
C VAL A 12 -13.62 0.84 1.40
N VAL A 13 -13.65 1.06 2.73
CA VAL A 13 -14.68 0.58 3.65
C VAL A 13 -14.99 1.68 4.66
N ALA A 14 -16.24 1.75 5.13
CA ALA A 14 -16.65 2.66 6.19
C ALA A 14 -16.14 2.19 7.56
N TYR A 15 -14.90 2.56 7.93
CA TYR A 15 -14.33 2.18 9.22
C TYR A 15 -15.10 2.84 10.38
N PRO A 16 -15.40 2.11 11.47
CA PRO A 16 -16.13 2.65 12.62
C PRO A 16 -15.39 3.75 13.39
N SER A 17 -14.06 3.84 13.23
CA SER A 17 -13.24 4.88 13.87
C SER A 17 -11.92 5.06 13.14
N SER A 18 -11.28 6.22 13.35
CA SER A 18 -9.94 6.48 12.83
C SER A 18 -8.93 5.42 13.32
N ARG A 19 -9.02 4.99 14.59
CA ARG A 19 -8.17 3.91 15.13
C ARG A 19 -8.37 2.59 14.40
N GLY A 20 -9.62 2.25 14.07
CA GLY A 20 -9.95 1.05 13.28
C GLY A 20 -9.30 1.10 11.90
N ARG A 21 -9.38 2.24 11.22
CA ARG A 21 -8.72 2.47 9.92
C ARG A 21 -7.20 2.37 10.02
N THR A 22 -6.59 2.98 11.03
CA THR A 22 -5.13 2.95 11.24
C THR A 22 -4.60 1.54 11.48
N ARG A 23 -5.34 0.69 12.21
CA ARG A 23 -4.95 -0.73 12.39
C ARG A 23 -4.83 -1.50 11.07
N GLN A 24 -5.56 -1.10 10.03
CA GLN A 24 -5.49 -1.75 8.71
C GLN A 24 -4.37 -1.20 7.81
N LEU A 25 -3.77 -0.07 8.19
CA LEU A 25 -2.75 0.59 7.38
C LEU A 25 -1.53 -0.30 7.17
N GLU A 26 -1.05 -0.97 8.22
CA GLU A 26 0.12 -1.84 8.15
C GLU A 26 -0.09 -2.97 7.12
N ARG A 27 -1.25 -3.64 7.18
CA ARG A 27 -1.60 -4.69 6.22
C ARG A 27 -1.67 -4.13 4.80
N PHE A 28 -2.32 -2.98 4.61
CA PHE A 28 -2.40 -2.34 3.29
C PHE A 28 -1.00 -2.02 2.74
N LEU A 29 -0.12 -1.41 3.53
CA LEU A 29 1.25 -1.08 3.13
C LEU A 29 2.06 -2.34 2.80
N GLY A 30 1.93 -3.39 3.59
CA GLY A 30 2.56 -4.68 3.31
C GLY A 30 2.16 -5.26 1.96
N CYS A 31 0.86 -5.25 1.66
CA CYS A 31 0.34 -5.70 0.35
C CYS A 31 0.77 -4.76 -0.78
N TYR A 32 0.58 -3.45 -0.63
CA TYR A 32 0.90 -2.45 -1.64
C TYR A 32 2.38 -2.49 -2.01
N ASN A 33 3.28 -2.45 -1.02
CA ASN A 33 4.72 -2.39 -1.27
C ASN A 33 5.29 -3.70 -1.82
N ARG A 34 4.75 -4.86 -1.43
CA ARG A 34 5.34 -6.17 -1.78
C ARG A 34 4.66 -6.90 -2.93
N ARG A 35 3.41 -6.55 -3.27
CA ARG A 35 2.60 -7.34 -4.21
C ARG A 35 2.01 -6.53 -5.35
N ARG A 36 1.91 -5.21 -5.25
CA ARG A 36 1.24 -4.43 -6.27
C ARG A 36 2.11 -4.32 -7.53
N PRO A 37 1.66 -4.78 -8.70
CA PRO A 37 2.41 -4.55 -9.93
C PRO A 37 2.35 -3.08 -10.34
N HIS A 38 3.49 -2.52 -10.73
CA HIS A 38 3.57 -1.18 -11.30
C HIS A 38 4.11 -1.22 -12.72
N ALA A 39 3.36 -0.67 -13.68
CA ALA A 39 3.77 -0.66 -15.08
C ALA A 39 5.12 0.04 -15.31
N SER A 40 5.45 1.08 -14.54
CA SER A 40 6.75 1.76 -14.60
C SER A 40 7.90 0.99 -13.93
N LEU A 41 7.61 -0.19 -13.39
CA LEU A 41 8.55 -1.13 -12.78
C LEU A 41 8.56 -2.47 -13.53
N ASP A 42 8.18 -2.50 -14.81
CA ASP A 42 7.99 -3.76 -15.55
C ASP A 42 7.06 -4.74 -14.81
N TYR A 43 6.03 -4.18 -14.18
CA TYR A 43 5.05 -4.89 -13.34
C TYR A 43 5.62 -5.52 -12.06
N HIS A 44 6.84 -5.16 -11.65
CA HIS A 44 7.35 -5.48 -10.33
C HIS A 44 6.70 -4.63 -9.23
N ALA A 45 6.83 -5.11 -7.99
CA ALA A 45 6.32 -4.42 -6.81
C ALA A 45 7.22 -3.23 -6.42
N PRO A 46 6.70 -2.22 -5.70
CA PRO A 46 7.49 -1.08 -5.26
C PRO A 46 8.76 -1.46 -4.50
N TRP A 47 8.69 -2.52 -3.68
CA TRP A 47 9.81 -3.02 -2.89
C TRP A 47 10.99 -3.47 -3.77
N SER A 48 10.76 -3.88 -5.01
CA SER A 48 11.80 -4.31 -5.94
C SER A 48 12.79 -3.20 -6.32
N ARG A 49 12.48 -1.92 -6.05
CA ARG A 49 13.41 -0.80 -6.24
C ARG A 49 14.38 -0.57 -5.08
N LEU A 50 14.17 -1.21 -3.93
CA LEU A 50 15.08 -1.04 -2.81
C LEU A 50 16.38 -1.78 -3.11
N PRO A 51 17.55 -1.11 -3.11
CA PRO A 51 18.81 -1.80 -3.20
C PRO A 51 18.94 -2.76 -2.02
N SER A 52 19.44 -3.98 -2.25
CA SER A 52 19.87 -4.83 -1.14
C SER A 52 20.98 -4.08 -0.41
N ALA A 53 20.79 -3.83 0.89
CA ALA A 53 21.86 -3.28 1.70
C ALA A 53 23.08 -4.21 1.59
N ALA A 54 24.18 -3.71 1.05
CA ALA A 54 25.46 -4.39 0.94
C ALA A 54 26.20 -4.35 2.28
#